data_AF-A0A3M8BDA6-F1
#
_entry.id   AF-A0A3M8BDA6-F1
#
_cell.length_a   1.000
_cell.length_b   1.000
_cell.length_c   1.000
_cell.angle_alpha   90.00
_cell.angle_beta   90.00
_cell.angle_gamma   90.00
#
_symmetry.space_group_name_H-M   'P 1'
#
loop_
_entity.id
_entity.type
_entity.pdbx_description
1 polymer ?
#
loop_
_entity_poly.entity_id
_entity_poly.type
_entity_poly.pdbx_seq_one_letter_code
_entity_poly.pdbx_strand_id
1 'polypeptide(L)' 'MRPNPQFLNRSSAFWAYTKLISEKLNYSKDGEIKKYSQTEMVYKLQELGIIIDPQMLGEVKAYLDYRADLLN' A
#
# COMPACT_ATOMS: atom_id res chain seq x y z
N MET A 1 5.46 -12.93 14.68
CA MET A 1 4.35 -12.18 14.05
C MET A 1 3.41 -13.18 13.40
N ARG A 2 2.13 -13.25 13.82
CA ARG A 2 1.14 -14.06 13.09
C ARG A 2 0.66 -13.25 11.89
N PRO A 3 0.67 -13.80 10.66
CA PRO A 3 0.11 -13.09 9.51
C PRO A 3 -1.39 -12.90 9.73
N ASN A 4 -1.88 -11.68 9.49
CA ASN A 4 -3.31 -11.38 9.60
C ASN A 4 -4.08 -12.18 8.53
N PRO A 5 -5.03 -13.05 8.92
CA PRO A 5 -5.72 -13.93 7.98
C PRO A 5 -6.54 -13.20 6.91
N GLN A 6 -6.87 -11.91 7.10
CA GLN A 6 -7.54 -11.08 6.08
C GLN A 6 -6.68 -10.80 4.83
N PHE A 7 -5.37 -11.00 4.92
CA PHE A 7 -4.44 -10.72 3.83
C PHE A 7 -3.77 -11.98 3.28
N LEU A 8 -3.93 -13.14 3.92
CA LEU A 8 -3.30 -14.41 3.51
C LEU A 8 -3.78 -14.93 2.13
N ASN A 9 -5.02 -14.65 1.74
CA ASN A 9 -5.62 -15.11 0.48
C ASN A 9 -5.75 -13.99 -0.58
N ARG A 10 -4.89 -12.97 -0.54
CA ARG A 10 -4.90 -11.89 -1.54
C ARG A 10 -4.17 -12.31 -2.82
N SER A 11 -4.65 -11.80 -3.95
CA SER A 11 -4.12 -12.14 -5.27
C SER A 11 -2.65 -11.71 -5.43
N SER A 12 -1.92 -12.35 -6.34
CA SER A 12 -0.54 -11.97 -6.65
C SER A 12 -0.41 -10.51 -7.10
N ALA A 13 -1.43 -10.00 -7.80
CA ALA A 13 -1.51 -8.60 -8.22
C ALA A 13 -1.57 -7.64 -7.01
N PHE A 14 -2.36 -7.96 -5.99
CA PHE A 14 -2.43 -7.18 -4.75
C PHE A 14 -1.06 -7.03 -4.09
N TRP A 15 -0.31 -8.13 -3.99
CA TRP A 15 1.03 -8.12 -3.41
C TRP A 15 2.05 -7.35 -4.26
N ALA A 16 1.95 -7.47 -5.58
CA ALA A 16 2.79 -6.69 -6.50
C ALA A 16 2.55 -5.19 -6.34
N TYR A 17 1.29 -4.74 -6.29
CA TYR A 17 0.96 -3.33 -6.06
C TYR A 17 1.37 -2.86 -4.67
N THR A 18 1.17 -3.68 -3.64
CA THR A 18 1.60 -3.34 -2.28
C THR A 18 3.10 -3.09 -2.21
N LYS A 19 3.90 -3.97 -2.83
CA LYS A 19 5.36 -3.81 -2.91
C LYS A 19 5.74 -2.56 -3.70
N LEU A 20 5.16 -2.40 -4.89
CA LEU A 20 5.41 -1.27 -5.77
C LEU A 20 5.10 0.07 -5.09
N ILE A 21 3.94 0.17 -4.45
CA ILE A 21 3.48 1.36 -3.72
C ILE A 21 4.40 1.61 -2.52
N SER A 22 4.73 0.58 -1.74
CA SER A 22 5.64 0.73 -0.60
C SER A 22 7.02 1.25 -1.02
N GLU A 23 7.58 0.76 -2.12
CA GLU A 23 8.89 1.16 -2.64
C GLU A 23 8.86 2.56 -3.28
N LYS A 24 7.79 2.89 -4.01
CA LYS A 24 7.69 4.16 -4.75
C LYS A 24 7.24 5.33 -3.87
N LEU A 25 6.34 5.08 -2.91
CA LEU A 25 5.82 6.12 -2.02
C LEU A 25 6.61 6.25 -0.71
N ASN A 26 7.58 5.38 -0.43
CA ASN A 26 8.30 5.35 0.86
C ASN A 26 7.33 5.37 2.06
N TYR A 27 6.30 4.52 2.02
CA TYR A 27 5.21 4.50 3.02
C TYR A 27 5.72 4.31 4.46
N SER A 28 6.82 3.58 4.62
CA SER A 28 7.60 3.50 5.86
C SER A 28 9.08 3.59 5.51
N LYS A 29 9.75 4.70 5.83
CA LYS A 29 11.19 4.85 5.64
C LYS A 29 11.78 5.51 6.89
N ASP A 30 12.85 4.93 7.41
CA ASP A 30 13.61 5.46 8.57
C ASP A 30 12.76 5.63 9.85
N GLY A 31 11.78 4.76 10.09
CA GLY A 31 10.91 4.82 11.27
C GLY A 31 9.77 5.84 11.16
N GLU A 32 9.70 6.60 10.07
CA GLU A 32 8.58 7.49 9.78
C GLU A 32 7.56 6.78 8.87
N ILE A 33 6.31 6.77 9.33
CA ILE A 33 5.17 6.32 8.54
C ILE A 33 4.56 7.52 7.85
N LYS A 34 4.60 7.53 6.52
CA LYS A 34 3.93 8.55 5.70
C LYS A 34 2.58 8.01 5.27
N LYS A 35 1.53 8.51 5.93
CA LYS A 35 0.14 8.23 5.53
C LYS A 35 -0.21 9.12 4.33
N TYR A 36 -0.56 8.50 3.21
CA TYR A 36 -1.04 9.21 2.02
C TYR A 36 -2.55 9.04 1.93
N SER A 37 -3.26 10.10 1.54
CA SER A 37 -4.66 9.96 1.13
C SER A 37 -4.76 9.14 -0.17
N GLN A 38 -5.92 8.52 -0.41
CA GLN A 38 -6.13 7.74 -1.62
C GLN A 38 -5.93 8.61 -2.88
N THR A 39 -6.35 9.87 -2.84
CA THR A 39 -6.15 10.85 -3.91
C THR A 39 -4.67 11.11 -4.18
N GLU A 40 -3.85 11.32 -3.15
CA GLU A 40 -2.40 11.51 -3.31
C GLU A 40 -1.70 10.26 -3.87
N MET A 41 -2.14 9.07 -3.45
CA MET A 41 -1.62 7.82 -4.00
C MET A 41 -1.95 7.70 -5.50
N VAL A 42 -3.18 8.05 -5.90
CA VAL A 42 -3.57 8.07 -7.33
C VAL A 42 -2.68 9.02 -8.11
N TYR A 43 -2.51 10.27 -7.65
CA TYR A 43 -1.67 11.25 -8.34
C TYR A 43 -0.24 10.76 -8.52
N LYS A 44 0.39 10.25 -7.45
CA LYS A 44 1.76 9.73 -7.51
C LYS A 44 1.90 8.49 -8.40
N LEU A 45 0.89 7.62 -8.41
CA LEU A 45 0.88 6.46 -9.29
C LEU A 45 0.72 6.89 -10.76
N GLN A 46 -0.12 7.88 -11.03
CA GLN A 46 -0.27 8.47 -12.36
C GLN A 46 1.01 9.13 -12.85
N GLU A 47 1.73 9.88 -12.00
CA GLU A 47 3.05 10.45 -12.34
C GLU A 47 4.08 9.37 -12.72
N LEU A 48 3.95 8.17 -12.15
CA LEU A 48 4.79 7.02 -12.46
C LEU A 48 4.28 6.20 -13.67
N GLY A 49 3.18 6.62 -14.31
CA GLY A 49 2.54 5.89 -15.41
C GLY A 49 1.84 4.60 -14.98
N ILE A 50 1.58 4.42 -13.69
CA ILE A 50 0.92 3.24 -13.13
C ILE A 50 -0.57 3.51 -13.03
N ILE A 51 -1.36 2.73 -13.78
CA ILE A 51 -2.81 2.73 -13.67
C ILE A 51 -3.21 1.57 -12.77
N ILE A 52 -3.94 1.88 -11.70
CA ILE A 52 -4.47 0.90 -10.76
C ILE A 52 -5.98 1.11 -10.63
N ASP A 53 -6.70 0.02 -10.45
CA ASP A 53 -8.11 0.08 -10.14
C ASP A 53 -8.34 0.77 -8.77
N PRO A 54 -9.28 1.73 -8.65
CA PRO A 54 -9.52 2.45 -7.40
C PRO A 54 -9.94 1.56 -6.23
N GLN A 55 -10.66 0.47 -6.49
CA GLN A 55 -11.07 -0.49 -5.47
C GLN A 55 -9.86 -1.28 -4.97
N MET A 56 -9.00 -1.76 -5.89
CA MET A 56 -7.76 -2.43 -5.53
C MET A 56 -6.80 -1.50 -4.78
N LEU A 57 -6.71 -0.23 -5.17
CA LEU A 57 -5.92 0.77 -4.46
C LEU A 57 -6.41 0.98 -3.02
N GLY A 58 -7.74 0.99 -2.83
CA GLY A 58 -8.35 1.06 -1.50
C GLY A 58 -7.95 -0.12 -0.61
N GLU A 59 -7.99 -1.35 -1.14
CA GLU A 59 -7.55 -2.54 -0.40
C GLU A 59 -6.06 -2.49 -0.04
N VAL A 60 -5.21 -2.10 -1.00
CA VAL A 60 -3.76 -2.02 -0.80
C VAL A 60 -3.42 -0.95 0.24
N LYS A 61 -4.09 0.20 0.18
CA LYS A 61 -3.94 1.25 1.19
C LYS A 61 -4.31 0.75 2.58
N ALA A 62 -5.45 0.07 2.73
CA ALA A 62 -5.89 -0.46 4.01
C ALA A 62 -4.86 -1.43 4.62
N TYR A 63 -4.22 -2.26 3.77
CA TYR A 63 -3.14 -3.13 4.22
C TYR A 63 -1.87 -2.36 4.61
N LEU A 64 -1.47 -1.37 3.83
CA LEU A 64 -0.29 -0.55 4.14
C LEU A 64 -0.47 0.23 5.44
N ASP A 65 -1.65 0.82 5.67
CA ASP A 65 -2.00 1.49 6.92
C ASP A 65 -1.97 0.51 8.10
N TYR A 66 -2.60 -0.66 7.95
CA TYR A 66 -2.58 -1.72 8.97
C TYR A 66 -1.16 -2.15 9.32
N ARG A 67 -0.31 -2.35 8.31
CA ARG A 67 1.10 -2.73 8.51
C ARG A 67 1.89 -1.61 9.18
N ALA A 68 1.59 -0.36 8.85
CA ALA A 68 2.25 0.79 9.43
C ALA A 68 1.89 0.94 10.92
N ASP A 69 0.60 0.84 11.28
CA ASP A 69 0.16 0.86 12.68
C ASP A 69 0.70 -0.33 13.50
N LEU A 70 1.07 -1.45 12.86
CA LEU A 70 1.72 -2.61 13.48
C LEU A 70 3.23 -2.46 13.74
N LEU A 71 3.87 -1.55 13.00
CA LEU A 71 5.32 -1.30 13.07
C LEU A 71 5.68 -0.13 14.00
N ASN A 72 4.69 0.67 14.41
CA ASN A 72 4.76 1.63 15.52
C ASN A 72 4.51 0.94 16.86
#